data_AF-R5W2W6-F1
#
_entry.id   AF-R5W2W6-F1
#
_cell.length_a   1.000
_cell.length_b   1.000
_cell.length_c   1.000
_cell.angle_alpha   90.00
_cell.angle_beta   90.00
_cell.angle_gamma   90.00
#
_symmetry.space_group_name_H-M   'P 1'
#
loop_
_entity.id
_entity.type
_entity.pdbx_description
1 polymer ?
#
loop_
_entity_poly.entity_id
_entity_poly.type
_entity_poly.pdbx_seq_one_letter_code
_entity_poly.pdbx_strand_id
1 'polypeptide(L)'
;MIMNVGMLIFGIFDSVVAFFLVYNMIKAKLGGDTKKLARIVSAIVATITASVYFAVIVWFNTNLYTVSFEAKMVVYLAPIVLAVLMGVLVWLSQPPKKTEAPAPDSAEPEAETSTSK
;
A
#
# COMPACT_ATOMS: atom_id res chain seq x y z
N MET A 1 15.40 -27.00 18.19
CA MET A 1 15.79 -26.18 17.01
C MET A 1 15.18 -24.81 17.18
N ILE A 2 15.98 -23.74 17.30
CA ILE A 2 15.50 -22.37 17.56
C ILE A 2 15.85 -21.52 16.35
N MET A 3 14.81 -20.95 15.73
CA MET A 3 14.96 -19.91 14.70
C MET A 3 15.51 -18.65 15.37
N ASN A 4 16.43 -17.94 14.69
CA ASN A 4 16.94 -16.67 15.20
C ASN A 4 15.78 -15.68 15.37
N VAL A 5 15.64 -15.12 16.58
CA VAL A 5 14.57 -14.18 16.94
C VAL A 5 14.50 -12.99 15.99
N GLY A 6 15.64 -12.49 15.51
CA GLY A 6 15.68 -11.39 14.54
C GLY A 6 14.98 -11.73 13.22
N MET A 7 15.12 -12.97 12.75
CA MET A 7 14.48 -13.45 11.51
C MET A 7 12.99 -13.65 11.67
N LEU A 8 12.56 -14.09 12.85
CA LEU A 8 11.14 -14.18 13.20
C LEU A 8 10.50 -12.78 13.20
N ILE A 9 11.14 -11.81 13.87
CA ILE A 9 10.66 -10.43 13.93
C ILE A 9 10.59 -9.80 12.53
N PHE A 10 11.63 -10.02 11.72
CA PHE A 10 11.65 -9.57 10.32
C PHE A 10 10.47 -10.15 9.52
N GLY A 11 10.27 -11.47 9.58
CA GLY A 11 9.19 -12.13 8.88
C GLY A 11 7.80 -11.63 9.30
N ILE A 12 7.59 -11.34 10.59
CA ILE A 12 6.34 -10.75 11.08
C ILE A 12 6.14 -9.35 10.48
N PHE A 13 7.14 -8.47 10.61
CA PHE A 13 7.04 -7.09 10.15
C PHE A 13 6.77 -7.03 8.65
N ASP A 14 7.51 -7.82 7.88
CA ASP A 14 7.42 -7.86 6.43
C ASP A 14 6.08 -8.43 5.94
N SER A 15 5.56 -9.44 6.64
CA SER A 15 4.23 -9.99 6.34
C SER A 15 3.10 -8.99 6.62
N VAL A 16 3.27 -8.10 7.61
CA VAL A 16 2.35 -6.99 7.87
C VAL A 16 2.41 -5.95 6.75
N VAL A 17 3.61 -5.65 6.23
CA VAL A 17 3.76 -4.77 5.05
C VAL A 17 3.08 -5.37 3.83
N ALA A 18 3.28 -6.67 3.58
CA ALA A 18 2.62 -7.40 2.51
C ALA A 18 1.09 -7.39 2.65
N PHE A 19 0.56 -7.55 3.86
CA PHE A 19 -0.86 -7.40 4.15
C PHE A 19 -1.37 -6.03 3.70
N PHE A 20 -0.76 -4.94 4.16
CA PHE A 20 -1.23 -3.60 3.84
C PHE A 20 -1.14 -3.30 2.34
N LEU A 21 -0.10 -3.78 1.66
CA LEU A 21 0.07 -3.60 0.23
C LEU A 21 -1.07 -4.28 -0.54
N VAL A 22 -1.31 -5.56 -0.28
CA VAL A 22 -2.36 -6.33 -0.97
C VAL A 22 -3.74 -5.82 -0.62
N TYR A 23 -3.97 -5.49 0.66
CA TYR A 23 -5.23 -4.92 1.14
C TYR A 23 -5.57 -3.65 0.37
N ASN A 24 -4.66 -2.67 0.36
CA ASN A 24 -4.91 -1.39 -0.28
C ASN A 24 -5.03 -1.52 -1.80
N MET A 25 -4.21 -2.37 -2.44
CA MET A 25 -4.25 -2.60 -3.88
C MET A 25 -5.59 -3.20 -4.33
N ILE A 26 -6.04 -4.27 -3.66
CA ILE A 26 -7.31 -4.94 -3.99
C ILE A 26 -8.50 -4.05 -3.64
N LYS A 27 -8.44 -3.37 -2.48
CA LYS A 27 -9.49 -2.43 -2.06
C LYS A 27 -9.65 -1.32 -3.11
N ALA A 28 -8.55 -0.72 -3.56
CA ALA A 28 -8.57 0.32 -4.59
C ALA A 28 -9.16 -0.20 -5.91
N LYS A 29 -8.78 -1.41 -6.35
CA LYS A 29 -9.30 -2.03 -7.57
C LYS A 29 -10.80 -2.36 -7.51
N LEU A 30 -11.35 -2.71 -6.35
CA LEU A 30 -12.73 -3.17 -6.22
C LEU A 30 -13.75 -2.07 -5.87
N GLY A 31 -13.35 -0.80 -5.85
CA GLY A 31 -14.25 0.33 -5.58
C GLY A 31 -13.97 1.07 -4.26
N GLY A 32 -12.81 0.83 -3.65
CA GLY A 32 -12.33 1.58 -2.50
C GLY A 32 -13.22 1.43 -1.27
N ASP A 33 -13.34 2.50 -0.50
CA ASP A 33 -14.13 2.50 0.73
C ASP A 33 -15.64 2.57 0.48
N THR A 34 -16.10 2.78 -0.76
CA THR A 34 -17.54 2.88 -1.06
C THR A 34 -18.26 1.53 -1.01
N LYS A 35 -17.54 0.42 -1.23
CA LYS A 35 -18.13 -0.93 -1.28
C LYS A 35 -17.70 -1.78 -0.10
N LYS A 36 -18.66 -2.24 0.72
CA LYS A 36 -18.39 -3.20 1.81
C LYS A 36 -17.70 -4.47 1.31
N LEU A 37 -18.13 -4.98 0.16
CA LEU A 37 -17.55 -6.16 -0.47
C LEU A 37 -16.07 -5.96 -0.84
N ALA A 38 -15.68 -4.77 -1.30
CA ALA A 38 -14.28 -4.47 -1.60
C ALA A 38 -13.39 -4.57 -0.35
N ARG A 39 -13.87 -4.10 0.81
CA ARG A 39 -13.14 -4.20 2.09
C ARG A 39 -13.03 -5.65 2.58
N ILE A 40 -14.10 -6.44 2.44
CA ILE A 40 -14.12 -7.84 2.87
C ILE A 40 -13.17 -8.68 2.00
N VAL A 41 -13.30 -8.59 0.68
CA VAL A 41 -12.47 -9.35 -0.26
C VAL A 41 -11.00 -8.96 -0.12
N SER A 42 -10.69 -7.67 -0.02
CA SER A 42 -9.31 -7.21 0.19
C SER A 42 -8.73 -7.71 1.51
N ALA A 43 -9.49 -7.70 2.61
CA ALA A 43 -9.03 -8.22 3.89
C ALA A 43 -8.73 -9.73 3.84
N ILE A 44 -9.62 -10.53 3.22
CA ILE A 44 -9.42 -11.98 3.08
C ILE A 44 -8.16 -12.27 2.28
N VAL A 45 -8.03 -11.68 1.09
CA VAL A 45 -6.89 -11.94 0.21
C VAL A 45 -5.58 -11.45 0.85
N ALA A 46 -5.57 -10.27 1.46
CA ALA A 46 -4.40 -9.76 2.17
C ALA A 46 -3.96 -10.66 3.33
N THR A 47 -4.92 -11.22 4.09
CA THR A 47 -4.64 -12.16 5.19
C THR A 47 -4.01 -13.45 4.67
N ILE A 48 -4.54 -14.01 3.58
CA ILE A 48 -3.99 -15.21 2.95
C ILE A 48 -2.57 -14.94 2.47
N THR A 49 -2.34 -13.82 1.77
CA THR A 49 -1.01 -13.46 1.28
C THR A 49 -0.01 -13.30 2.43
N ALA A 50 -0.36 -12.55 3.47
CA ALA A 50 0.51 -12.37 4.64
C ALA A 50 0.84 -13.71 5.32
N SER A 51 -0.13 -14.61 5.46
CA SER A 51 0.07 -15.91 6.09
C SER A 51 0.98 -16.83 5.27
N VAL A 52 0.77 -16.90 3.94
CA VAL A 52 1.62 -17.69 3.04
C VAL A 52 3.03 -17.13 3.02
N TYR A 53 3.17 -15.81 2.95
CA TYR A 53 4.46 -15.15 2.91
C TYR A 53 5.25 -15.38 4.21
N PHE A 54 4.59 -15.24 5.37
CA PHE A 54 5.18 -15.56 6.66
C PHE A 54 5.60 -17.03 6.75
N ALA A 55 4.73 -17.95 6.34
CA ALA A 55 5.02 -19.39 6.36
C ALA A 55 6.24 -19.74 5.50
N VAL A 56 6.40 -19.10 4.33
CA VAL A 56 7.57 -19.27 3.45
C VAL A 56 8.84 -18.76 4.13
N ILE A 57 8.80 -17.59 4.78
CA ILE A 57 9.96 -17.05 5.53
C ILE A 57 10.34 -17.99 6.68
N VAL A 58 9.35 -18.48 7.45
CA VAL A 58 9.59 -19.44 8.52
C VAL A 58 10.19 -20.73 7.97
N TRP A 59 9.63 -21.26 6.87
CA TRP A 59 10.13 -22.47 6.20
C TRP A 59 11.60 -22.34 5.77
N PHE A 60 12.00 -21.20 5.18
CA PHE A 60 13.38 -20.94 4.79
C PHE A 60 14.36 -20.90 5.98
N ASN A 61 13.86 -20.67 7.19
CA ASN A 61 14.66 -20.51 8.41
C ASN A 61 14.62 -21.73 9.35
N THR A 62 13.78 -22.74 9.08
CA THR A 62 13.84 -24.05 9.74
C THR A 62 14.90 -24.95 9.08
N ASN A 63 15.84 -25.48 9.87
CA ASN A 63 17.06 -26.18 9.44
C ASN A 63 16.84 -27.55 8.74
N LEU A 64 15.66 -27.79 8.15
CA LEU A 64 15.37 -29.03 7.41
C LEU A 64 15.77 -28.96 5.93
N TYR A 65 15.96 -27.76 5.37
CA TYR A 65 16.31 -27.57 3.96
C TYR A 65 17.53 -26.67 3.79
N THR A 66 18.58 -27.19 3.15
CA THR A 66 19.78 -26.45 2.73
C THR A 66 19.48 -25.58 1.53
N VAL A 67 18.69 -24.52 1.72
CA VAL A 67 18.54 -23.46 0.73
C VAL A 67 19.86 -22.66 0.72
N SER A 68 20.44 -22.49 -0.46
CA SER A 68 21.72 -21.79 -0.62
C SER A 68 21.63 -20.37 -0.04
N PHE A 69 22.77 -19.86 0.44
CA PHE A 69 22.86 -18.52 1.02
C PHE A 69 22.36 -17.45 0.04
N GLU A 70 22.67 -17.58 -1.25
CA GLU A 70 22.22 -16.67 -2.30
C GLU A 70 20.70 -16.65 -2.44
N ALA A 71 20.04 -17.82 -2.43
CA ALA A 71 18.59 -17.90 -2.51
C ALA A 71 17.92 -17.27 -1.28
N LYS A 72 18.50 -17.42 -0.08
CA LYS A 72 18.03 -16.74 1.13
C LYS A 72 18.16 -15.22 1.01
N MET A 73 19.29 -14.73 0.51
CA MET A 73 19.52 -13.30 0.28
C MET A 73 18.50 -12.70 -0.69
N VAL A 74 18.19 -13.38 -1.80
CA VAL A 74 17.18 -12.92 -2.76
C VAL A 74 15.81 -12.80 -2.09
N VAL A 75 15.41 -13.80 -1.31
CA VAL A 75 14.12 -13.79 -0.60
C VAL A 75 14.05 -12.67 0.44
N TYR A 76 15.13 -12.40 1.18
CA TYR A 76 15.15 -11.33 2.17
C TYR A 76 15.27 -9.92 1.59
N LEU A 77 15.89 -9.78 0.41
CA LEU A 77 16.00 -8.50 -0.29
C LEU A 77 14.75 -8.13 -1.08
N ALA A 78 14.03 -9.13 -1.61
CA ALA A 78 12.82 -8.91 -2.42
C ALA A 78 11.81 -7.93 -1.77
N PRO A 79 11.46 -8.04 -0.48
CA PRO A 79 10.52 -7.11 0.15
C PRO A 79 11.08 -5.69 0.30
N ILE A 80 12.38 -5.56 0.60
CA ILE A 80 13.05 -4.25 0.69
C ILE A 80 13.04 -3.56 -0.68
N VAL A 81 13.40 -4.29 -1.73
CA VAL A 81 13.39 -3.77 -3.11
C VAL A 81 11.98 -3.39 -3.52
N LEU A 82 10.98 -4.22 -3.21
CA LEU A 82 9.58 -3.93 -3.51
C LEU A 82 9.08 -2.67 -2.79
N ALA A 83 9.44 -2.49 -1.52
CA ALA A 83 9.07 -1.32 -0.73
C ALA A 83 9.69 -0.03 -1.30
N VAL A 84 10.96 -0.06 -1.71
CA VAL A 84 11.63 1.08 -2.37
C VAL A 84 10.95 1.41 -3.69
N LEU A 85 10.70 0.41 -4.54
CA LEU A 85 10.03 0.61 -5.83
C LEU A 85 8.61 1.19 -5.66
N MET A 86 7.85 0.67 -4.69
CA MET A 86 6.52 1.21 -4.35
C MET A 86 6.62 2.66 -3.85
N GLY A 87 7.59 2.98 -3.00
CA GLY A 87 7.82 4.35 -2.53
C GLY A 87 8.11 5.32 -3.68
N VAL A 88 8.97 4.92 -4.62
CA VAL A 88 9.26 5.70 -5.83
C VAL A 88 8.01 5.87 -6.70
N LEU A 89 7.24 4.81 -6.92
CA LEU A 89 6.00 4.87 -7.70
C LEU A 89 4.96 5.81 -7.07
N VAL A 90 4.80 5.77 -5.74
CA VAL A 90 3.91 6.67 -5.01
C VAL A 90 4.37 8.12 -5.16
N TRP A 91 5.68 8.37 -5.06
CA TRP A 91 6.25 9.70 -5.26
C TRP A 91 6.01 10.21 -6.68
N LEU A 92 6.23 9.38 -7.70
CA LEU A 92 5.97 9.70 -9.11
C LEU A 92 4.48 9.87 -9.42
N SER A 93 3.60 9.22 -8.65
CA SER A 93 2.14 9.30 -8.84
C SER A 93 1.50 10.49 -8.12
N GLN A 94 2.29 11.34 -7.45
CA GLN A 94 1.74 12.54 -6.82
C GLN A 94 1.13 13.45 -7.90
N PRO A 95 -0.16 13.83 -7.79
CA PRO A 95 -0.76 14.75 -8.75
C PRO A 95 0.03 16.06 -8.75
N PRO A 96 0.25 16.70 -9.92
CA PRO A 96 0.97 17.95 -9.98
C PRO A 96 0.34 18.94 -9.02
N LYS A 97 1.15 19.53 -8.13
CA LYS A 97 0.69 20.57 -7.22
C LYS A 97 0.03 21.65 -8.08
N LYS A 98 -1.28 21.85 -7.88
CA LYS A 98 -1.99 22.95 -8.52
C LYS A 98 -1.29 24.23 -8.10
N THR A 99 -0.59 24.87 -9.02
CA THR A 99 -0.27 26.29 -8.89
C THR A 99 -1.61 27.01 -8.83
N GLU A 100 -1.97 27.53 -7.65
CA GLU A 100 -3.07 28.49 -7.53
C GLU A 100 -2.68 29.71 -8.38
N ALA A 101 -3.20 29.76 -9.61
CA ALA A 101 -3.35 31.02 -10.30
C ALA A 101 -4.38 31.85 -9.49
N PRO A 102 -4.12 33.14 -9.23
CA PRO A 102 -5.03 33.96 -8.45
C PRO A 102 -6.39 34.04 -9.16
N ALA A 103 -7.47 33.83 -8.41
CA ALA A 103 -8.84 33.92 -8.90
C ALA A 103 -9.11 35.34 -9.46
N PRO A 104 -9.82 35.48 -10.60
CA PRO A 104 -10.35 36.77 -11.01
C PRO A 104 -11.51 37.11 -10.07
N ASP A 105 -11.41 38.29 -9.44
CA ASP A 105 -12.46 38.86 -8.60
C ASP A 105 -13.75 38.95 -9.42
N SER A 106 -14.78 38.26 -8.94
CA SER A 106 -16.09 38.23 -9.55
C SER A 106 -16.99 39.29 -8.90
N ALA A 107 -17.74 40.02 -9.73
CA ALA A 107 -19.09 40.54 -9.51
C ALA A 107 -19.25 42.07 -9.60
N GLU A 108 -19.59 42.54 -10.80
CA GLU A 108 -20.57 43.62 -10.97
C GLU A 108 -21.93 43.12 -10.46
N PRO A 109 -22.68 43.89 -9.65
CA PRO A 109 -24.09 43.63 -9.42
C PRO A 109 -24.94 44.48 -10.38
N GLU A 110 -25.51 43.83 -11.39
CA GLU A 110 -26.72 44.32 -12.06
C GLU A 110 -27.90 44.24 -11.09
N ALA A 111 -28.55 45.36 -10.81
CA ALA A 111 -29.82 45.42 -10.11
C ALA A 111 -30.77 46.34 -10.89
N GLU A 112 -31.61 45.75 -11.75
CA GLU A 112 -32.83 46.39 -12.25
C GLU A 112 -34.01 46.04 -11.35
N THR A 113 -34.65 47.03 -10.73
CA THR A 113 -36.13 47.14 -10.66
C THR A 113 -36.57 48.51 -10.13
N SER A 114 -37.25 49.25 -11.02
CA SER A 114 -38.28 50.29 -10.86
C SER A 114 -38.76 50.71 -9.45
N THR A 115 -38.80 52.03 -9.20
CA THR A 115 -39.98 52.73 -8.64
C THR A 115 -39.94 54.26 -8.84
N SER A 116 -41.14 54.80 -9.05
CA SER A 116 -41.55 56.15 -9.46
C SER A 116 -41.31 57.26 -8.42
N LYS A 117 -40.96 58.47 -8.89
CA LYS A 117 -41.72 59.72 -8.67
C LYS A 117 -41.25 60.84 -9.58
#